data_AF-A0A3L8P5Z1-F1
#
_entry.id   AF-A0A3L8P5Z1-F1
#
_cell.length_a   1.000
_cell.length_b   1.000
_cell.length_c   1.000
_cell.angle_alpha   90.00
_cell.angle_beta   90.00
_cell.angle_gamma   90.00
#
_symmetry.space_group_name_H-M   'P 1'
#
loop_
_entity.id
_entity.type
_entity.pdbx_description
1 polymer ?
#
loop_
_entity_poly.entity_id
_entity_poly.type
_entity_poly.pdbx_seq_one_letter_code
_entity_poly.pdbx_strand_id
1 'polypeptide(L)'
;MTARQLVRTTLVTLAWTVAGYLAFLNLQAYVPHGLGYDTHAYWLAGRSAHPYAHAVPGDRDAFLYSPAFALAMRPLAVVPFGVFYGAWLALEAAALCWLTWPLPVRWRVPVLLMCVPELIFGNVYGFLGVAAALGVRRAGFWAFPALTKVSSGAAGFVWFLVRRDRAALLWASAWTAGLAVLSAVLAPGLWHSYVDFLLHGQDDEPWWLRLLRFALGLAVAVWGARTRRAWTVPVAMLLLAPHLGLKLKDVAMLAAIPRVVRNAPTLDP
;
A
#
# COMPACT_ATOMS: atom_id res chain seq x y z
N MET A 1 28.20 28.52 13.03
CA MET A 1 27.44 27.40 12.43
C MET A 1 28.23 26.85 11.25
N THR A 2 28.47 25.55 11.17
CA THR A 2 29.22 24.95 10.04
C THR A 2 28.35 24.83 8.79
N ALA A 3 28.95 24.79 7.61
CA ALA A 3 28.21 24.61 6.33
C ALA A 3 27.32 23.35 6.35
N ARG A 4 27.79 22.24 6.95
CA ARG A 4 26.99 21.01 7.12
C ARG A 4 25.78 21.20 8.04
N GLN A 5 25.91 21.99 9.11
CA GLN A 5 24.79 22.32 10.00
C GLN A 5 23.77 23.19 9.29
N LEU A 6 24.21 24.19 8.51
CA LEU A 6 23.33 25.02 7.70
C LEU A 6 22.50 24.17 6.73
N VAL A 7 23.16 23.35 5.91
CA VAL A 7 22.48 22.46 4.93
C VAL A 7 21.47 21.55 5.61
N ARG A 8 21.85 20.92 6.74
CA ARG A 8 20.93 20.05 7.48
C ARG A 8 19.72 20.79 8.01
N THR A 9 19.91 21.97 8.60
CA THR A 9 18.80 22.79 9.09
C THR A 9 17.90 23.21 7.94
N THR A 10 18.47 23.68 6.83
CA THR A 10 17.71 24.04 5.62
C THR A 10 16.87 22.87 5.11
N LEU A 11 17.44 21.67 5.01
CA LEU A 11 16.71 20.48 4.55
C LEU A 11 15.57 20.08 5.49
N VAL A 12 15.79 20.15 6.81
CA VAL A 12 14.74 19.87 7.79
C VAL A 12 13.64 20.93 7.68
N THR A 13 13.99 22.21 7.68
CA THR A 13 13.01 23.30 7.52
C THR A 13 12.20 23.14 6.24
N LEU A 14 12.86 22.87 5.11
CA LEU A 14 12.19 22.64 3.84
C LEU A 14 11.21 21.45 3.92
N ALA A 15 11.63 20.34 4.52
CA ALA A 15 10.78 19.16 4.67
C ALA A 15 9.53 19.47 5.52
N TRP A 16 9.67 20.22 6.61
CA TRP A 16 8.53 20.65 7.43
C TRP A 16 7.59 21.57 6.66
N THR A 17 8.12 22.60 6.01
CA THR A 17 7.31 23.57 5.27
C THR A 17 6.56 22.91 4.12
N VAL A 18 7.26 22.10 3.31
CA VAL A 18 6.64 21.40 2.17
C VAL A 18 5.61 20.39 2.65
N ALA A 19 5.94 19.54 3.62
CA ALA A 19 5.00 18.54 4.12
C ALA A 19 3.77 19.17 4.79
N GLY A 20 3.98 20.23 5.59
CA GLY A 20 2.89 20.97 6.21
C GLY A 20 1.98 21.65 5.20
N TYR A 21 2.57 22.30 4.19
CA TYR A 21 1.82 22.94 3.10
C TYR A 21 1.01 21.92 2.29
N LEU A 22 1.62 20.81 1.89
CA LEU A 22 0.93 19.74 1.16
C LEU A 22 -0.17 19.09 1.99
N ALA A 23 0.05 18.83 3.29
CA ALA A 23 -0.97 18.33 4.18
C ALA A 23 -2.16 19.29 4.27
N PHE A 24 -1.90 20.59 4.43
CA PHE A 24 -2.92 21.63 4.44
C PHE A 24 -3.73 21.68 3.14
N LEU A 25 -3.06 21.67 1.99
CA LEU A 25 -3.73 21.66 0.69
C LEU A 25 -4.66 20.45 0.52
N ASN A 26 -4.22 19.26 0.95
CA ASN A 26 -5.07 18.06 0.86
C ASN A 26 -6.25 18.12 1.83
N LEU A 27 -6.07 18.65 3.03
CA LEU A 27 -7.19 18.87 3.95
C LEU A 27 -8.23 19.80 3.33
N GLN A 28 -7.80 20.93 2.76
CA GLN A 28 -8.70 21.88 2.08
C GLN A 28 -9.40 21.24 0.87
N ALA A 29 -8.67 20.47 0.07
CA ALA A 29 -9.21 19.88 -1.16
C ALA A 29 -10.21 18.75 -0.90
N TYR A 30 -10.02 17.93 0.14
CA TYR A 30 -10.77 16.68 0.27
C TYR A 30 -11.73 16.61 1.45
N VAL A 31 -11.43 17.28 2.58
CA VAL A 31 -12.29 17.23 3.79
C VAL A 31 -13.70 17.77 3.51
N PRO A 32 -13.90 18.88 2.76
CA PRO A 32 -15.25 19.38 2.46
C PRO A 32 -16.15 18.40 1.70
N HIS A 33 -15.55 17.43 1.00
CA HIS A 33 -16.26 16.42 0.20
C HIS A 33 -16.49 15.09 0.95
N GLY A 34 -16.05 15.03 2.21
CA GLY A 34 -16.17 13.88 3.12
C GLY A 34 -14.83 13.22 3.43
N LEU A 35 -14.88 12.21 4.30
CA LEU A 35 -13.74 11.40 4.73
C LEU A 35 -13.97 9.92 4.39
N GLY A 36 -12.89 9.15 4.31
CA GLY A 36 -12.95 7.70 4.17
C GLY A 36 -13.45 7.24 2.79
N TYR A 37 -13.02 7.90 1.71
CA TYR A 37 -13.41 7.57 0.34
C TYR A 37 -13.18 6.10 -0.01
N ASP A 38 -11.96 5.61 0.21
CA ASP A 38 -11.62 4.24 -0.11
C ASP A 38 -12.12 3.29 0.98
N THR A 39 -12.09 3.72 2.24
CA THR A 39 -12.65 2.94 3.36
C THR A 39 -14.14 2.65 3.20
N HIS A 40 -14.91 3.60 2.65
CA HIS A 40 -16.34 3.43 2.39
C HIS A 40 -16.59 2.36 1.33
N ALA A 41 -15.75 2.28 0.28
CA ALA A 41 -15.76 1.17 -0.67
C ALA A 41 -15.59 -0.20 0.03
N TYR A 42 -14.73 -0.28 1.05
CA TYR A 42 -14.48 -1.53 1.79
C TYR A 42 -15.69 -1.93 2.65
N TRP A 43 -16.29 -0.94 3.31
CA TRP A 43 -17.50 -1.09 4.10
C TRP A 43 -18.71 -1.52 3.26
N LEU A 44 -18.86 -0.96 2.04
CA LEU A 44 -19.87 -1.35 1.07
C LEU A 44 -19.60 -2.75 0.50
N ALA A 45 -18.35 -3.07 0.15
CA ALA A 45 -17.99 -4.38 -0.38
C ALA A 45 -18.26 -5.51 0.62
N GLY A 46 -18.08 -5.25 1.92
CA GLY A 46 -18.46 -6.19 2.98
C GLY A 46 -19.98 -6.43 3.09
N ARG A 47 -20.82 -5.59 2.48
CA ARG A 47 -22.29 -5.75 2.46
C ARG A 47 -22.87 -6.12 1.11
N SER A 48 -22.13 -5.91 0.02
CA SER A 48 -22.62 -6.10 -1.33
C SER A 48 -22.45 -7.55 -1.78
N ALA A 49 -23.47 -8.08 -2.48
CA ALA A 49 -23.36 -9.32 -3.23
C ALA A 49 -22.58 -9.14 -4.54
N HIS A 50 -22.52 -7.91 -5.07
CA HIS A 50 -21.94 -7.57 -6.37
C HIS A 50 -20.99 -6.36 -6.25
N PRO A 51 -19.88 -6.46 -5.48
CA PRO A 51 -18.98 -5.33 -5.24
C PRO A 51 -18.26 -4.81 -6.49
N TYR A 52 -18.28 -5.55 -7.60
CA TYR A 52 -17.55 -5.22 -8.83
C TYR A 52 -18.43 -4.66 -9.96
N ALA A 53 -19.77 -4.68 -9.84
CA ALA A 53 -20.68 -4.41 -10.96
C ALA A 53 -20.53 -3.01 -11.60
N HIS A 54 -20.11 -2.02 -10.82
CA HIS A 54 -19.94 -0.63 -11.24
C HIS A 54 -18.60 -0.04 -10.78
N ALA A 55 -17.62 -0.89 -10.48
CA ALA A 55 -16.33 -0.43 -9.99
C ALA A 55 -15.48 0.09 -11.16
N VAL A 56 -15.17 1.39 -11.14
CA VAL A 56 -14.20 2.01 -12.07
C VAL A 56 -13.04 2.58 -11.26
N PRO A 57 -11.77 2.25 -11.59
CA PRO A 57 -10.61 2.82 -10.91
C PRO A 57 -10.65 4.35 -10.89
N GLY A 58 -10.53 4.93 -9.69
CA GLY A 58 -10.53 6.38 -9.51
C GLY A 58 -11.88 6.95 -9.08
N ASP A 59 -12.98 6.24 -9.33
CA ASP A 59 -14.31 6.62 -8.87
C ASP A 59 -14.48 6.44 -7.36
N ARG A 60 -15.39 7.24 -6.81
CA ARG A 60 -15.80 7.11 -5.41
C ARG A 60 -16.44 5.74 -5.19
N ASP A 61 -16.10 5.10 -4.08
CA ASP A 61 -16.64 3.80 -3.66
C ASP A 61 -16.32 2.61 -4.58
N ALA A 62 -15.42 2.79 -5.55
CA ALA A 62 -15.00 1.71 -6.43
C ALA A 62 -14.15 0.67 -5.67
N PHE A 63 -14.66 -0.55 -5.56
CA PHE A 63 -13.95 -1.66 -4.92
C PHE A 63 -13.08 -2.42 -5.92
N LEU A 64 -11.76 -2.32 -5.76
CA LEU A 64 -10.77 -2.79 -6.76
C LEU A 64 -9.94 -4.00 -6.27
N TYR A 65 -10.35 -4.63 -5.18
CA TYR A 65 -9.56 -5.62 -4.45
C TYR A 65 -10.08 -7.04 -4.68
N SER A 66 -9.26 -8.07 -4.40
CA SER A 66 -9.70 -9.45 -4.60
C SER A 66 -10.86 -9.86 -3.68
N PRO A 67 -11.58 -10.94 -4.03
CA PRO A 67 -12.66 -11.46 -3.19
C PRO A 67 -12.20 -11.85 -1.78
N ALA A 68 -10.94 -12.25 -1.61
CA ALA A 68 -10.38 -12.53 -0.29
C ALA A 68 -10.46 -11.31 0.63
N PHE A 69 -10.18 -10.11 0.11
CA PHE A 69 -10.30 -8.88 0.89
C PHE A 69 -11.77 -8.52 1.13
N ALA A 70 -12.65 -8.68 0.14
CA ALA A 70 -14.09 -8.44 0.31
C ALA A 70 -14.68 -9.32 1.43
N LEU A 71 -14.34 -10.61 1.44
CA LEU A 71 -14.77 -11.55 2.48
C LEU A 71 -14.24 -11.16 3.87
N ALA A 72 -12.98 -10.72 3.95
CA ALA A 72 -12.41 -10.22 5.21
C ALA A 72 -13.14 -8.97 5.73
N MET A 73 -13.67 -8.13 4.84
CA MET A 73 -14.44 -6.96 5.22
C MET A 73 -15.86 -7.29 5.70
N ARG A 74 -16.46 -8.41 5.28
CA ARG A 74 -17.85 -8.78 5.68
C ARG A 74 -18.13 -8.71 7.18
N PRO A 75 -17.36 -9.41 8.06
CA PRO A 75 -17.63 -9.36 9.50
C PRO A 75 -17.33 -7.99 10.11
N LEU A 76 -16.39 -7.23 9.52
CA LEU A 76 -16.04 -5.89 10.00
C LEU A 76 -17.09 -4.86 9.60
N ALA A 77 -17.70 -5.04 8.43
CA ALA A 77 -18.66 -4.12 7.87
C ALA A 77 -20.00 -4.17 8.59
N VAL A 78 -20.31 -5.13 9.47
CA VAL A 78 -21.65 -5.20 10.13
C VAL A 78 -22.01 -3.94 10.93
N VAL A 79 -21.02 -3.17 11.37
CA VAL A 79 -21.21 -1.94 12.16
C VAL A 79 -21.53 -0.72 11.27
N PRO A 80 -22.14 0.36 11.82
CA PRO A 80 -22.34 1.61 11.09
C PRO A 80 -21.03 2.18 10.54
N PHE A 81 -21.09 2.88 9.41
CA PHE A 81 -19.90 3.38 8.71
C PHE A 81 -18.97 4.21 9.61
N GLY A 82 -19.51 5.09 10.46
CA GLY A 82 -18.68 5.91 11.36
C GLY A 82 -17.81 5.08 12.32
N VAL A 83 -18.31 3.94 12.80
CA VAL A 83 -17.55 3.03 13.66
C VAL A 83 -16.48 2.29 12.85
N PHE A 84 -16.85 1.80 11.67
CA PHE A 84 -15.91 1.14 10.75
C PHE A 84 -14.77 2.07 10.35
N TYR A 85 -15.09 3.29 9.92
CA TYR A 85 -14.13 4.30 9.53
C TYR A 85 -13.25 4.74 10.70
N GLY A 86 -13.83 5.00 11.88
CA GLY A 86 -13.06 5.38 13.07
C GLY A 86 -12.04 4.30 13.47
N ALA A 87 -12.43 3.03 13.42
CA ALA A 87 -11.52 1.91 13.67
C ALA A 87 -10.44 1.79 12.59
N TRP A 88 -10.82 1.92 11.31
CA TRP A 88 -9.89 1.87 10.19
C TRP A 88 -8.83 2.97 10.28
N LEU A 89 -9.27 4.21 10.49
CA LEU A 89 -8.41 5.38 10.65
C LEU A 89 -7.44 5.20 11.83
N ALA A 90 -7.92 4.68 12.96
CA ALA A 90 -7.07 4.43 14.12
C ALA A 90 -5.98 3.37 13.83
N LEU A 91 -6.34 2.29 13.13
CA LEU A 91 -5.41 1.25 12.73
C LEU A 91 -4.36 1.77 11.74
N GLU A 92 -4.79 2.58 10.77
CA GLU A 92 -3.92 3.17 9.76
C GLU A 92 -2.96 4.20 10.37
N ALA A 93 -3.45 5.07 11.24
CA ALA A 93 -2.62 6.01 11.99
C ALA A 93 -1.58 5.27 12.88
N ALA A 94 -1.99 4.17 13.53
CA ALA A 94 -1.09 3.32 14.29
C ALA A 94 -0.03 2.65 13.40
N ALA A 95 -0.42 2.16 12.22
CA ALA A 95 0.48 1.58 11.23
C ALA A 95 1.55 2.60 10.78
N LEU A 96 1.14 3.80 10.37
CA LEU A 96 2.05 4.87 9.92
C LEU A 96 2.97 5.33 11.06
N CYS A 97 2.45 5.47 12.28
CA CYS A 97 3.25 5.75 13.46
C CYS A 97 4.30 4.67 13.72
N TRP A 98 3.94 3.40 13.58
CA TRP A 98 4.85 2.27 13.79
C TRP A 98 5.92 2.17 12.69
N LEU A 99 5.56 2.41 11.43
CA LEU A 99 6.49 2.42 10.29
C LEU A 99 7.55 3.50 10.42
N THR A 100 7.13 4.70 10.84
CA THR A 100 7.98 5.87 10.99
C THR A 100 8.68 5.96 12.35
N TRP A 101 8.35 5.08 13.30
CA TRP A 101 8.96 5.06 14.65
C TRP A 101 10.50 5.05 14.69
N PRO A 102 11.23 4.39 13.75
CA PRO A 102 12.69 4.46 13.73
C PRO A 102 13.27 5.85 13.43
N LEU A 103 12.46 6.78 12.88
CA LEU A 103 12.93 8.11 12.51
C LEU A 103 12.95 9.04 13.73
N PRO A 104 13.94 9.94 13.84
CA PRO A 104 13.88 11.01 14.83
C PRO A 104 12.71 11.96 14.52
N VAL A 105 12.13 12.58 15.55
CA VAL A 105 10.92 13.43 15.46
C VAL A 105 10.99 14.46 14.32
N ARG A 106 12.15 15.11 14.15
CA ARG A 106 12.38 16.10 13.07
C ARG A 106 12.15 15.60 11.65
N TRP A 107 12.22 14.28 11.42
CA TRP A 107 11.93 13.63 10.14
C TRP A 107 10.61 12.86 10.19
N ARG A 108 10.27 12.28 11.35
CA ARG A 108 9.03 11.53 11.54
C ARG A 108 7.80 12.39 11.28
N VAL A 109 7.74 13.61 11.81
CA VAL A 109 6.57 14.47 11.66
C VAL A 109 6.36 14.89 10.20
N PRO A 110 7.37 15.40 9.46
CA PRO A 110 7.21 15.65 8.03
C PRO A 110 6.74 14.44 7.23
N VAL A 111 7.28 13.24 7.50
CA VAL A 111 6.83 12.02 6.82
C VAL A 111 5.37 11.70 7.12
N LEU A 112 4.95 11.82 8.39
CA LEU A 112 3.54 11.63 8.77
C LEU A 112 2.62 12.66 8.12
N LEU A 113 3.05 13.93 8.02
CA LEU A 113 2.31 14.98 7.30
C LEU A 113 2.13 14.64 5.82
N MET A 114 3.15 14.08 5.17
CA MET A 114 3.03 13.59 3.78
C MET A 114 2.04 12.42 3.64
N CYS A 115 1.72 11.71 4.73
CA CYS A 115 0.75 10.62 4.74
C CYS A 115 -0.68 11.08 5.13
N VAL A 116 -0.92 12.36 5.39
CA VAL A 116 -2.27 12.88 5.67
C VAL A 116 -3.30 12.50 4.59
N PRO A 117 -2.98 12.54 3.29
CA PRO A 117 -3.94 12.15 2.26
C PRO A 117 -4.31 10.67 2.35
N GLU A 118 -3.40 9.80 2.77
CA GLU A 118 -3.72 8.40 3.03
C GLU A 118 -4.80 8.27 4.12
N LEU A 119 -4.67 9.02 5.23
CA LEU A 119 -5.65 9.03 6.31
C LEU A 119 -7.01 9.64 5.91
N ILE A 120 -7.02 10.65 5.05
CA ILE A 120 -8.27 11.27 4.56
C ILE A 120 -9.05 10.27 3.69
N PHE A 121 -8.34 9.55 2.82
CA PHE A 121 -8.95 8.56 1.93
C PHE A 121 -9.24 7.24 2.66
N GLY A 122 -8.42 6.90 3.65
CA GLY A 122 -8.40 5.64 4.37
C GLY A 122 -8.16 4.44 3.44
N ASN A 123 -7.09 4.50 2.65
CA ASN A 123 -6.72 3.41 1.74
C ASN A 123 -6.01 2.27 2.53
N VAL A 124 -5.25 1.44 1.82
CA VAL A 124 -4.47 0.33 2.37
C VAL A 124 -2.96 0.54 2.21
N TYR A 125 -2.47 1.64 1.63
CA TYR A 125 -1.03 1.84 1.39
C TYR A 125 -0.22 1.84 2.68
N GLY A 126 -0.75 2.40 3.77
CA GLY A 126 -0.16 2.26 5.10
C GLY A 126 0.02 0.79 5.51
N PHE A 127 -1.01 -0.03 5.31
CA PHE A 127 -0.97 -1.47 5.59
C PHE A 127 -0.07 -2.25 4.63
N LEU A 128 0.01 -1.86 3.35
CA LEU A 128 0.98 -2.40 2.40
C LEU A 128 2.41 -2.13 2.88
N GLY A 129 2.67 -0.95 3.43
CA GLY A 129 3.94 -0.62 4.07
C GLY A 129 4.26 -1.52 5.27
N VAL A 130 3.26 -1.81 6.12
CA VAL A 130 3.40 -2.77 7.23
C VAL A 130 3.71 -4.17 6.71
N ALA A 131 2.96 -4.63 5.72
CA ALA A 131 3.19 -5.93 5.08
C ALA A 131 4.59 -6.02 4.47
N ALA A 132 5.11 -4.95 3.85
CA ALA A 132 6.48 -4.91 3.32
C ALA A 132 7.52 -4.99 4.46
N ALA A 133 7.33 -4.20 5.53
CA ALA A 133 8.23 -4.15 6.68
C ALA A 133 8.33 -5.49 7.43
N LEU A 134 7.24 -6.23 7.54
CA LEU A 134 7.21 -7.57 8.13
C LEU A 134 7.61 -8.65 7.11
N GLY A 135 7.21 -8.45 5.86
CA GLY A 135 7.36 -9.37 4.74
C GLY A 135 8.80 -9.66 4.38
N VAL A 136 9.73 -8.71 4.56
CA VAL A 136 11.17 -8.96 4.34
C VAL A 136 11.77 -10.02 5.28
N ARG A 137 11.13 -10.32 6.42
CA ARG A 137 11.53 -11.40 7.35
C ARG A 137 10.56 -12.59 7.34
N ARG A 138 9.28 -12.33 7.10
CA ARG A 138 8.19 -13.29 7.20
C ARG A 138 7.38 -13.28 5.92
N ALA A 139 7.76 -14.13 4.98
CA ALA A 139 7.29 -14.06 3.60
C ALA A 139 5.76 -14.16 3.46
N GLY A 140 5.05 -14.81 4.38
CA GLY A 140 3.59 -14.90 4.37
C GLY A 140 2.86 -13.55 4.39
N PHE A 141 3.46 -12.48 4.94
CA PHE A 141 2.86 -11.13 4.91
C PHE A 141 2.70 -10.57 3.49
N TRP A 142 3.43 -11.10 2.50
CA TRP A 142 3.27 -10.72 1.10
C TRP A 142 1.93 -11.14 0.49
N ALA A 143 1.18 -12.04 1.14
CA ALA A 143 -0.17 -12.38 0.73
C ALA A 143 -1.11 -11.17 0.77
N PHE A 144 -0.94 -10.26 1.74
CA PHE A 144 -1.78 -9.07 1.82
C PHE A 144 -1.61 -8.16 0.59
N PRO A 145 -0.40 -7.68 0.23
CA PRO A 145 -0.18 -6.98 -1.02
C PRO A 145 -0.61 -7.75 -2.26
N ALA A 146 -0.34 -9.07 -2.33
CA ALA A 146 -0.70 -9.88 -3.49
C ALA A 146 -2.22 -10.01 -3.71
N LEU A 147 -3.01 -9.98 -2.64
CA LEU A 147 -4.48 -10.10 -2.71
C LEU A 147 -5.20 -8.76 -2.70
N THR A 148 -4.51 -7.66 -2.41
CA THR A 148 -5.11 -6.32 -2.40
C THR A 148 -4.65 -5.47 -3.58
N LYS A 149 -3.35 -5.48 -3.87
CA LYS A 149 -2.73 -4.75 -4.98
C LYS A 149 -1.75 -5.67 -5.68
N VAL A 150 -2.28 -6.61 -6.49
CA VAL A 150 -1.55 -7.72 -7.12
C VAL A 150 -0.16 -7.32 -7.62
N SER A 151 -0.10 -6.25 -8.41
CA SER A 151 1.14 -5.73 -8.97
C SER A 151 2.14 -5.25 -7.91
N SER A 152 1.71 -4.52 -6.88
CA SER A 152 2.58 -4.15 -5.75
C SER A 152 3.07 -5.38 -4.98
N GLY A 153 2.25 -6.42 -4.85
CA GLY A 153 2.65 -7.70 -4.28
C GLY A 153 3.82 -8.35 -5.02
N ALA A 154 3.92 -8.18 -6.34
CA ALA A 154 5.01 -8.73 -7.15
C ALA A 154 6.40 -8.29 -6.68
N ALA A 155 6.53 -7.11 -6.04
CA ALA A 155 7.80 -6.64 -5.48
C ALA A 155 8.44 -7.67 -4.53
N GLY A 156 7.63 -8.30 -3.67
CA GLY A 156 8.11 -9.32 -2.72
C GLY A 156 8.50 -10.62 -3.39
N PHE A 157 7.69 -11.09 -4.34
CA PHE A 157 7.98 -12.31 -5.09
C PHE A 157 9.27 -12.16 -5.90
N VAL A 158 9.44 -11.03 -6.60
CA VAL A 158 10.68 -10.70 -7.32
C VAL A 158 11.86 -10.62 -6.35
N TRP A 159 11.68 -9.99 -5.19
CA TRP A 159 12.72 -9.90 -4.17
C TRP A 159 13.24 -11.27 -3.73
N PHE A 160 12.35 -12.22 -3.42
CA PHE A 160 12.75 -13.58 -3.03
C PHE A 160 13.30 -14.39 -4.19
N LEU A 161 12.67 -14.30 -5.37
CA LEU A 161 13.09 -15.01 -6.57
C LEU A 161 14.53 -14.65 -6.98
N VAL A 162 14.84 -13.36 -7.04
CA VAL A 162 16.17 -12.87 -7.42
C VAL A 162 17.23 -13.23 -6.38
N ARG A 163 16.86 -13.25 -5.10
CA ARG A 163 17.73 -13.71 -4.01
C ARG A 163 17.85 -15.24 -3.92
N ARG A 164 17.09 -15.97 -4.75
CA ARG A 164 16.98 -17.44 -4.72
C ARG A 164 16.53 -17.99 -3.36
N ASP A 165 15.75 -17.21 -2.62
CA ASP A 165 15.17 -17.62 -1.34
C ASP A 165 13.92 -18.46 -1.59
N ARG A 166 14.14 -19.76 -1.88
CA ARG A 166 13.07 -20.69 -2.25
C ARG A 166 12.07 -20.88 -1.11
N ALA A 167 12.53 -20.90 0.14
CA ALA A 167 11.67 -21.06 1.30
C ALA A 167 10.73 -19.86 1.45
N ALA A 168 11.25 -18.64 1.38
CA ALA A 168 10.41 -17.44 1.41
C ALA A 168 9.44 -17.38 0.23
N LEU A 169 9.91 -17.71 -0.98
CA LEU A 169 9.04 -17.75 -2.17
C LEU A 169 7.90 -18.76 -2.00
N LEU A 170 8.19 -19.97 -1.53
CA LEU A 170 7.18 -21.00 -1.26
C LEU A 170 6.18 -20.53 -0.20
N TRP A 171 6.65 -19.93 0.91
CA TRP A 171 5.76 -19.42 1.96
C TRP A 171 4.87 -18.27 1.48
N ALA A 172 5.42 -17.31 0.74
CA ALA A 172 4.63 -16.22 0.16
C ALA A 172 3.57 -16.78 -0.80
N SER A 173 3.95 -17.68 -1.69
CA SER A 173 3.03 -18.34 -2.62
C SER A 173 1.95 -19.16 -1.90
N ALA A 174 2.32 -19.95 -0.90
CA ALA A 174 1.41 -20.82 -0.17
C ALA A 174 0.34 -20.01 0.59
N TRP A 175 0.72 -18.93 1.27
CA TRP A 175 -0.24 -18.05 1.95
C TRP A 175 -1.18 -17.35 0.97
N THR A 176 -0.65 -16.80 -0.13
CA THR A 176 -1.46 -16.15 -1.16
C THR A 176 -2.45 -17.13 -1.79
N ALA A 177 -1.96 -18.28 -2.24
CA ALA A 177 -2.77 -19.32 -2.87
C ALA A 177 -3.80 -19.90 -1.88
N GLY A 178 -3.40 -20.17 -0.65
CA GLY A 178 -4.31 -20.69 0.38
C GLY A 178 -5.48 -19.76 0.67
N LEU A 179 -5.21 -18.46 0.85
CA LEU A 179 -6.25 -17.45 1.05
C LEU A 179 -7.12 -17.25 -0.20
N ALA A 180 -6.51 -17.24 -1.39
CA ALA A 180 -7.24 -17.15 -2.65
C ALA A 180 -8.20 -18.34 -2.83
N VAL A 181 -7.70 -19.57 -2.69
CA VAL A 181 -8.49 -20.81 -2.79
C VAL A 181 -9.59 -20.84 -1.73
N LEU A 182 -9.28 -20.52 -0.47
CA LEU A 182 -10.29 -20.45 0.59
C LEU A 182 -11.41 -19.49 0.22
N SER A 183 -11.07 -18.28 -0.25
CA SER A 183 -12.08 -17.31 -0.68
C SER A 183 -12.86 -17.75 -1.92
N ALA A 184 -12.23 -18.51 -2.82
CA ALA A 184 -12.87 -19.05 -4.02
C ALA A 184 -13.86 -20.17 -3.69
N VAL A 185 -13.55 -21.00 -2.69
CA VAL A 185 -14.48 -22.00 -2.18
C VAL A 185 -15.67 -21.34 -1.49
N LEU A 186 -15.44 -20.28 -0.71
CA LEU A 186 -16.51 -19.58 0.03
C LEU A 186 -17.39 -18.69 -0.86
N ALA A 187 -16.85 -18.13 -1.94
CA ALA A 187 -17.56 -17.22 -2.82
C ALA A 187 -17.07 -17.32 -4.28
N PRO A 188 -17.35 -18.44 -4.97
CA PRO A 188 -16.81 -18.70 -6.31
C PRO A 188 -17.27 -17.66 -7.33
N GLY A 189 -18.53 -17.22 -7.26
CA GLY A 189 -19.08 -16.19 -8.15
C GLY A 189 -18.33 -14.85 -8.08
N LEU A 190 -17.80 -14.48 -6.91
CA LEU A 190 -17.02 -13.24 -6.77
C LEU A 190 -15.69 -13.31 -7.52
N TRP A 191 -15.07 -14.49 -7.64
CA TRP A 191 -13.83 -14.65 -8.39
C TRP A 191 -14.05 -14.52 -9.89
N HIS A 192 -15.14 -15.05 -10.42
CA HIS A 192 -15.52 -14.83 -11.82
C HIS A 192 -15.70 -13.33 -12.08
N SER A 193 -16.51 -12.64 -11.28
CA SER A 193 -16.72 -11.20 -11.42
C SER A 193 -15.43 -10.39 -11.26
N TYR A 194 -14.53 -10.80 -10.36
CA TYR A 194 -13.24 -10.12 -10.18
C TYR A 194 -12.31 -10.31 -11.37
N VAL A 195 -12.23 -11.51 -11.94
CA VAL A 195 -11.43 -11.77 -13.15
C VAL A 195 -12.00 -11.00 -14.33
N ASP A 196 -13.33 -10.99 -14.51
CA ASP A 196 -13.98 -10.21 -15.56
C ASP A 196 -13.69 -8.72 -15.41
N PHE A 197 -13.75 -8.20 -14.17
CA PHE A 197 -13.36 -6.83 -13.83
C PHE A 197 -11.90 -6.52 -14.17
N LEU A 198 -10.96 -7.44 -13.91
CA LEU A 198 -9.54 -7.24 -14.24
C LEU A 198 -9.27 -7.24 -15.75
N LEU A 199 -10.02 -8.05 -16.52
CA LEU A 199 -9.82 -8.19 -17.96
C LEU A 199 -10.52 -7.12 -18.78
N HIS A 200 -11.70 -6.66 -18.33
CA HIS A 200 -12.57 -5.76 -19.09
C HIS A 200 -12.82 -4.42 -18.39
N GLY A 201 -12.23 -4.19 -17.21
CA GLY A 201 -12.34 -2.94 -16.48
C GLY A 201 -11.77 -1.76 -17.27
N GLN A 202 -12.42 -0.61 -17.16
CA GLN A 202 -11.90 0.63 -17.72
C GLN A 202 -10.78 1.18 -16.84
N ASP A 203 -9.80 1.85 -17.46
CA ASP A 203 -8.74 2.55 -16.74
C ASP A 203 -8.32 3.77 -17.57
N ASP A 204 -8.27 4.93 -16.92
CA ASP A 204 -7.95 6.21 -17.55
C ASP A 204 -6.44 6.40 -17.79
N GLU A 205 -5.58 5.58 -17.16
CA GLU A 205 -4.12 5.67 -17.37
C GLU A 205 -3.73 5.09 -18.74
N PRO A 206 -3.01 5.84 -19.60
CA PRO A 206 -2.50 5.32 -20.86
C PRO A 206 -1.67 4.04 -20.67
N TRP A 207 -1.99 2.99 -21.43
CA TRP A 207 -1.40 1.65 -21.27
C TRP A 207 0.14 1.64 -21.30
N TRP A 208 0.77 2.49 -22.12
CA TRP A 208 2.23 2.55 -22.25
C TRP A 208 2.91 3.18 -21.03
N LEU A 209 2.27 4.15 -20.37
CA LEU A 209 2.76 4.72 -19.10
C LEU A 209 2.72 3.67 -18.01
N ARG A 210 1.62 2.91 -17.94
CA ARG A 210 1.45 1.80 -17.00
C ARG A 210 2.52 0.73 -17.20
N LEU A 211 2.79 0.34 -18.45
CA LEU A 211 3.84 -0.63 -18.78
C LEU A 211 5.24 -0.11 -18.43
N LEU A 212 5.56 1.14 -18.78
CA LEU A 212 6.84 1.75 -18.43
C LEU A 212 7.05 1.76 -16.92
N ARG A 213 6.04 2.20 -16.18
CA ARG A 213 6.04 2.31 -14.71
C ARG A 213 6.16 0.93 -14.06
N PHE A 214 5.44 -0.07 -14.57
CA PHE A 214 5.56 -1.46 -14.16
C PHE A 214 6.97 -2.01 -14.41
N ALA A 215 7.53 -1.79 -15.60
CA ALA A 215 8.89 -2.21 -15.95
C ALA A 215 9.94 -1.55 -15.05
N LEU A 216 9.81 -0.26 -14.75
CA LEU A 216 10.66 0.46 -13.81
C LEU A 216 10.54 -0.11 -12.39
N GLY A 217 9.32 -0.42 -11.94
CA GLY A 217 9.08 -1.06 -10.64
C GLY A 217 9.76 -2.42 -10.52
N LEU A 218 9.68 -3.26 -11.56
CA LEU A 218 10.41 -4.52 -11.64
C LEU A 218 11.92 -4.30 -11.65
N ALA A 219 12.41 -3.34 -12.43
CA ALA A 219 13.84 -3.03 -12.50
C ALA A 219 14.39 -2.60 -11.13
N VAL A 220 13.66 -1.76 -10.39
CA VAL A 220 14.01 -1.34 -9.02
C VAL A 220 13.98 -2.54 -8.06
N ALA A 221 12.98 -3.41 -8.14
CA ALA A 221 12.91 -4.61 -7.30
C ALA A 221 14.08 -5.56 -7.57
N VAL A 222 14.38 -5.84 -8.85
CA VAL A 222 15.50 -6.70 -9.26
C VAL A 222 16.83 -6.12 -8.83
N TRP A 223 17.07 -4.83 -9.11
CA TRP A 223 18.30 -4.14 -8.72
C TRP A 223 18.47 -4.12 -7.19
N GLY A 224 17.39 -3.80 -6.48
CA GLY A 224 17.34 -3.81 -5.03
C GLY A 224 17.67 -5.17 -4.43
N ALA A 225 17.08 -6.23 -4.97
CA ALA A 225 17.31 -7.60 -4.55
C ALA A 225 18.76 -8.06 -4.81
N ARG A 226 19.30 -7.75 -6.01
CA ARG A 226 20.71 -8.05 -6.37
C ARG A 226 21.70 -7.30 -5.49
N THR A 227 21.43 -6.03 -5.20
CA THR A 227 22.31 -5.17 -4.39
C THR A 227 22.00 -5.22 -2.90
N ARG A 228 21.03 -6.05 -2.48
CA ARG A 228 20.58 -6.23 -1.09
C ARG A 228 20.11 -4.92 -0.43
N ARG A 229 19.58 -3.99 -1.21
CA ARG A 229 19.08 -2.68 -0.74
C ARG A 229 17.59 -2.76 -0.43
N ALA A 230 17.23 -3.15 0.78
CA ALA A 230 15.83 -3.37 1.15
C ALA A 230 14.93 -2.12 1.05
N TRP A 231 15.48 -0.90 1.14
CA TRP A 231 14.72 0.34 0.94
C TRP A 231 14.05 0.43 -0.44
N THR A 232 14.56 -0.30 -1.43
CA THR A 232 13.97 -0.37 -2.77
C THR A 232 12.63 -1.08 -2.80
N VAL A 233 12.30 -1.90 -1.79
CA VAL A 233 11.08 -2.70 -1.78
C VAL A 233 9.83 -1.81 -1.75
N PRO A 234 9.65 -0.87 -0.79
CA PRO A 234 8.54 0.09 -0.85
C PRO A 234 8.50 0.95 -2.12
N VAL A 235 9.68 1.30 -2.67
CA VAL A 235 9.78 2.08 -3.91
C VAL A 235 9.27 1.28 -5.10
N ALA A 236 9.69 0.02 -5.22
CA ALA A 236 9.21 -0.89 -6.24
C ALA A 236 7.70 -1.13 -6.11
N MET A 237 7.19 -1.32 -4.89
CA MET A 237 5.76 -1.48 -4.66
C MET A 237 4.95 -0.26 -5.14
N LEU A 238 5.49 0.96 -4.94
CA LEU A 238 4.84 2.21 -5.37
C LEU A 238 4.79 2.29 -6.89
N LEU A 239 5.91 2.02 -7.55
CA LEU A 239 5.98 1.97 -9.01
C LEU A 239 5.09 0.86 -9.57
N LEU A 240 4.97 -0.27 -8.89
CA LEU A 240 4.12 -1.37 -9.31
C LEU A 240 2.64 -1.17 -8.96
N ALA A 241 2.23 -0.10 -8.27
CA ALA A 241 0.82 0.10 -7.93
C ALA A 241 -0.06 0.12 -9.20
N PRO A 242 -1.19 -0.58 -9.29
CA PRO A 242 -1.94 -0.70 -10.54
C PRO A 242 -2.44 0.65 -11.07
N HIS A 243 -2.83 1.55 -10.17
CA HIS A 243 -3.20 2.92 -10.49
C HIS A 243 -2.34 3.85 -9.64
N LEU A 244 -1.56 4.73 -10.29
CA LEU A 244 -0.78 5.77 -9.63
C LEU A 244 -1.30 7.12 -10.13
N GLY A 245 -2.30 7.66 -9.44
CA GLY A 245 -2.84 8.98 -9.76
C GLY A 245 -1.89 10.11 -9.35
N LEU A 246 -0.68 9.78 -8.86
CA LEU A 246 0.21 10.67 -8.11
C LEU A 246 -0.52 11.41 -6.99
N LYS A 247 -1.62 10.82 -6.51
CA LYS A 247 -2.32 11.30 -5.33
C LYS A 247 -1.36 11.02 -4.17
N LEU A 248 -1.07 12.03 -3.36
CA LEU A 248 -0.12 11.93 -2.26
C LEU A 248 -0.43 10.79 -1.27
N LYS A 249 -1.62 10.19 -1.31
CA LYS A 249 -1.94 8.95 -0.57
C LYS A 249 -1.03 7.78 -0.96
N ASP A 250 -0.70 7.64 -2.25
CA ASP A 250 0.09 6.51 -2.76
C ASP A 250 1.50 6.47 -2.13
N VAL A 251 2.07 7.64 -1.80
CA VAL A 251 3.42 7.74 -1.22
C VAL A 251 3.49 7.30 0.25
N ALA A 252 2.36 7.07 0.92
CA ALA A 252 2.34 6.61 2.31
C ALA A 252 3.04 5.26 2.49
N MET A 253 3.07 4.42 1.45
CA MET A 253 3.81 3.16 1.47
C MET A 253 5.32 3.37 1.63
N LEU A 254 5.89 4.51 1.19
CA LEU A 254 7.30 4.84 1.38
C LEU A 254 7.65 5.09 2.86
N ALA A 255 6.66 5.36 3.71
CA ALA A 255 6.86 5.43 5.16
C ALA A 255 7.43 4.12 5.74
N ALA A 256 7.33 3.01 5.01
CA ALA A 256 7.90 1.73 5.41
C ALA A 256 9.43 1.64 5.30
N ILE A 257 10.09 2.52 4.54
CA ILE A 257 11.54 2.46 4.29
C ILE A 257 12.36 2.31 5.59
N PRO A 258 12.18 3.12 6.64
CA PRO A 258 12.99 3.03 7.86
C PRO A 258 12.85 1.68 8.55
N ARG A 259 11.66 1.08 8.50
CA ARG A 259 11.35 -0.20 9.14
C ARG A 259 11.85 -1.38 8.30
N VAL A 260 11.64 -1.35 6.98
CA VAL A 260 12.13 -2.35 6.05
C VAL A 260 13.66 -2.45 6.11
N VAL A 261 14.37 -1.32 6.11
CA VAL A 261 15.84 -1.30 6.22
C VAL A 261 16.30 -1.90 7.55
N ARG A 262 15.62 -1.58 8.65
CA ARG A 262 15.95 -2.13 9.98
C ARG A 262 15.62 -3.62 10.11
N ASN A 263 14.57 -4.09 9.46
CA ASN A 263 14.11 -5.48 9.53
C ASN A 263 14.79 -6.38 8.50
N ALA A 264 15.38 -5.82 7.46
CA ALA A 264 16.14 -6.60 6.49
C ALA A 264 17.22 -7.41 7.24
N PRO A 265 17.39 -8.71 6.92
CA PRO A 265 18.43 -9.51 7.55
C PRO A 265 19.79 -8.83 7.40
N THR A 266 20.42 -8.46 8.52
CA THR A 266 21.82 -8.09 8.55
C THR A 266 22.60 -9.38 8.28
N LEU A 267 23.41 -9.37 7.22
CA LEU A 267 24.40 -10.42 7.05
C LEU A 267 25.59 -9.99 7.92
N ASP A 268 25.93 -10.81 8.92
CA ASP A 268 27.32 -10.83 9.37
C ASP A 268 28.19 -11.20 8.14
N PRO A 269 29.30 -10.48 7.92
CA PRO A 269 30.22 -10.76 6.83
C PRO A 269 30.83 -12.17 6.91
#